data_AF-A0A0F9CTH2-F1
#
_entry.id   AF-A0A0F9CTH2-F1
#
_cell.length_a   1.000
_cell.length_b   1.000
_cell.length_c   1.000
_cell.angle_alpha   90.00
_cell.angle_beta   90.00
_cell.angle_gamma   90.00
#
_symmetry.space_group_name_H-M   'P 1'
#
loop_
_entity.id
_entity.type
_entity.pdbx_description
1 polymer ?
#
loop_
_entity_poly.entity_id
_entity_poly.type
_entity_poly.pdbx_seq_one_letter_code
_entity_poly.pdbx_strand_id
1 'polypeptide(L)'
;MSDTAWKVFERWVCRAFGGERDWSVPEECLETGIWAPEAKYRKKLPTWLMEMVLQAERQARDDQIPLVVLTEHHMPRRHALAIMRVGDLLDWLVSEEDAPAGAEEPFVGGTAPTYFNHDRED
;
A
#
# COMPACT_ATOMS: atom_id res chain seq x y z
N MET A 1 22.79 -23.08 5.95
CA MET A 1 21.96 -23.53 4.80
C MET A 1 21.74 -22.32 3.91
N SER A 2 21.94 -22.41 2.59
CA SER A 2 21.60 -21.29 1.72
C SER A 2 20.10 -21.02 1.83
N ASP A 3 19.75 -19.77 2.00
CA ASP A 3 18.34 -19.42 2.07
C ASP A 3 17.69 -19.59 0.71
N THR A 4 16.64 -20.40 0.68
CA THR A 4 15.81 -20.55 -0.51
C THR A 4 15.09 -19.23 -0.80
N ALA A 5 14.92 -18.87 -2.07
CA ALA A 5 14.33 -17.60 -2.48
C ALA A 5 12.94 -17.32 -1.84
N TRP A 6 12.15 -18.37 -1.60
CA TRP A 6 10.86 -18.24 -0.93
C TRP A 6 10.99 -17.80 0.54
N LYS A 7 12.01 -18.27 1.27
CA LYS A 7 12.29 -17.82 2.66
C LYS A 7 12.80 -16.38 2.70
N VAL A 8 13.57 -15.99 1.68
CA VAL A 8 13.99 -14.58 1.52
C VAL A 8 12.76 -13.69 1.34
N PHE A 9 11.81 -14.11 0.49
CA PHE A 9 10.58 -13.38 0.24
C PHE A 9 9.69 -13.29 1.50
N GLU A 10 9.47 -14.39 2.21
CA GLU A 10 8.71 -14.39 3.47
C GLU A 10 9.29 -13.43 4.52
N ARG A 11 10.62 -13.46 4.71
CA ARG A 11 11.29 -12.54 5.64
C ARG A 11 11.20 -11.09 5.20
N TRP A 12 11.25 -10.84 3.89
CA TRP A 12 11.07 -9.50 3.37
C TRP A 12 9.65 -8.98 3.66
N VAL A 13 8.61 -9.79 3.41
CA VAL A 13 7.21 -9.43 3.75
C VAL A 13 7.08 -9.16 5.24
N CYS A 14 7.59 -10.05 6.09
CA CYS A 14 7.53 -9.88 7.55
C CYS A 14 8.06 -8.51 8.01
N ARG A 15 9.28 -8.16 7.56
CA ARG A 15 9.93 -6.89 7.90
C ARG A 15 9.21 -5.68 7.32
N ALA A 16 8.69 -5.79 6.10
CA ALA A 16 7.97 -4.70 5.45
C ALA A 16 6.70 -4.29 6.21
N PHE A 17 6.07 -5.22 6.92
CA PHE A 17 4.89 -4.97 7.74
C PHE A 17 5.21 -4.82 9.24
N GLY A 18 6.44 -4.44 9.58
CA GLY A 18 6.85 -4.13 10.95
C GLY A 18 7.11 -5.34 11.85
N GLY A 19 7.07 -6.55 11.31
CA GLY A 19 7.29 -7.78 12.08
C GLY A 19 8.74 -7.94 12.53
N GLU A 20 8.90 -8.33 13.78
CA GLU A 20 10.16 -8.78 14.36
C GLU A 20 10.24 -10.31 14.38
N ARG A 21 11.45 -10.85 14.38
CA ARG A 21 11.65 -12.30 14.41
C ARG A 21 11.91 -12.73 15.84
N ASP A 22 11.03 -13.57 16.40
CA ASP A 22 11.45 -14.44 17.49
C ASP A 22 12.22 -15.63 16.90
N TRP A 23 13.37 -15.91 17.49
CA TRP A 23 14.20 -17.06 17.13
C TRP A 23 13.73 -18.33 17.87
N SER A 24 12.81 -18.21 18.82
CA SER A 24 12.27 -19.30 19.64
C SER A 24 11.09 -20.04 18.96
N VAL A 25 10.36 -19.39 18.04
CA VAL A 25 9.26 -19.99 17.28
C VAL A 25 9.73 -20.28 15.85
N PRO A 26 9.65 -21.52 15.36
CA PRO A 26 9.96 -21.80 13.97
C PRO A 26 8.92 -21.13 13.06
N GLU A 27 9.40 -20.39 12.06
CA GLU A 27 8.65 -20.04 10.84
C GLU A 27 7.58 -18.94 10.92
N GLU A 28 7.32 -18.33 12.08
CA GLU A 28 6.30 -17.27 12.20
C GLU A 28 6.90 -15.86 12.26
N CYS A 29 6.28 -14.94 11.52
CA CYS A 29 6.51 -13.51 11.66
C CYS A 29 5.74 -13.04 12.89
N LEU A 30 6.44 -12.53 13.90
CA LEU A 30 5.82 -12.08 15.14
C LEU A 30 5.68 -10.56 15.11
N GLU A 31 4.52 -10.07 15.56
CA GLU A 31 4.25 -8.65 15.76
C GLU A 31 4.27 -7.77 14.48
N THR A 32 3.40 -8.04 13.51
CA THR A 32 3.16 -7.14 12.35
C THR A 32 2.13 -6.03 12.65
N GLY A 33 2.06 -5.57 13.91
CA GLY A 33 1.09 -4.58 14.36
C GLY A 33 -0.36 -5.01 14.10
N ILE A 34 -1.09 -4.22 13.31
CA ILE A 34 -2.48 -4.50 12.90
C ILE A 34 -2.59 -5.52 11.77
N TRP A 35 -1.47 -5.89 11.14
CA TRP A 35 -1.42 -6.75 9.97
C TRP A 35 -1.16 -8.21 10.38
N ALA A 36 -1.59 -9.14 9.53
CA ALA A 36 -1.26 -10.56 9.62
C ALA A 36 -0.92 -11.07 8.20
N PRO A 37 0.27 -10.74 7.67
CA PRO A 37 0.58 -10.97 6.27
C PRO A 37 0.85 -12.45 5.97
N GLU A 38 0.19 -12.97 4.94
CA GLU A 38 0.45 -14.30 4.38
C GLU A 38 1.28 -14.16 3.08
N ALA A 39 2.51 -14.65 3.08
CA ALA A 39 3.41 -14.53 1.94
C ALA A 39 3.34 -15.77 1.02
N LYS A 40 2.98 -15.57 -0.26
CA LYS A 40 2.96 -16.64 -1.26
C LYS A 40 3.99 -16.39 -2.36
N TYR A 41 5.08 -17.17 -2.35
CA TYR A 41 6.07 -17.16 -3.41
C TYR A 41 5.71 -18.14 -4.54
N ARG A 42 5.71 -17.70 -5.80
CA ARG A 42 5.39 -18.51 -6.99
C ARG A 42 6.33 -18.19 -8.14
N LYS A 43 6.63 -19.18 -8.98
CA LYS A 43 7.44 -18.99 -10.20
C LYS A 43 6.78 -18.03 -11.21
N LYS A 44 5.45 -18.06 -11.28
CA LYS A 44 4.65 -17.19 -12.16
C LYS A 44 3.29 -16.94 -11.51
N LEU A 45 2.83 -15.69 -11.56
CA LEU A 45 1.44 -15.33 -11.22
C LEU A 45 0.53 -15.52 -12.44
N PRO A 46 -0.79 -15.70 -12.26
CA PRO A 46 -1.71 -15.80 -13.39
C PRO A 46 -1.61 -14.56 -14.29
N THR A 47 -1.51 -14.76 -15.62
CA THR A 47 -1.30 -13.65 -16.57
C THR A 47 -2.42 -12.61 -16.48
N TRP A 48 -3.68 -13.07 -16.41
CA TRP A 48 -4.85 -12.19 -16.31
C TRP A 48 -4.79 -11.28 -15.07
N LEU A 49 -4.22 -11.76 -13.96
CA LEU A 49 -4.05 -10.96 -12.75
C LEU A 49 -3.05 -9.83 -12.98
N MET A 50 -1.94 -10.13 -13.65
CA MET A 50 -0.93 -9.14 -13.98
C MET A 50 -1.41 -8.12 -15.01
N GLU A 51 -2.25 -8.53 -15.97
CA GLU A 51 -2.85 -7.63 -16.96
C GLU A 51 -3.80 -6.62 -16.31
N MET A 52 -4.60 -7.03 -15.33
CA MET A 52 -5.46 -6.10 -14.58
C MET A 52 -4.64 -5.08 -13.79
N VAL A 53 -3.56 -5.48 -13.14
CA VAL A 53 -2.67 -4.54 -12.41
C VAL A 53 -2.03 -3.56 -13.38
N LEU A 54 -1.50 -4.04 -14.52
CA LEU A 54 -0.93 -3.18 -15.55
C LEU A 54 -1.96 -2.21 -16.13
N GLN A 55 -3.21 -2.64 -16.27
CA GLN A 55 -4.29 -1.76 -16.71
C GLN A 55 -4.60 -0.68 -15.66
N ALA A 56 -4.63 -1.03 -14.37
CA ALA A 56 -4.83 -0.06 -13.29
C ALA A 56 -3.71 1.00 -13.27
N GLU A 57 -2.45 0.58 -13.43
CA GLU A 57 -1.28 1.48 -13.50
C GLU A 57 -1.39 2.48 -14.64
N ARG A 58 -1.81 2.02 -15.84
CA ARG A 58 -1.96 2.90 -17.01
C ARG A 58 -3.09 3.91 -16.88
N GLN A 59 -4.08 3.63 -16.03
CA GLN A 59 -5.24 4.48 -15.82
C GLN A 59 -5.08 5.44 -14.64
N ALA A 60 -4.16 5.14 -13.72
CA ALA A 60 -3.85 6.00 -12.59
C ALA A 60 -3.22 7.32 -13.07
N ARG A 61 -3.61 8.42 -12.43
CA ARG A 61 -2.90 9.70 -12.51
C ARG A 61 -1.74 9.72 -11.51
N ASP A 62 -0.85 10.70 -11.66
CA ASP A 62 0.35 10.85 -10.81
C ASP A 62 0.03 10.95 -9.30
N ASP A 63 -1.17 11.41 -8.95
CA ASP A 63 -1.67 11.56 -7.56
C ASP A 63 -2.50 10.35 -7.08
N GLN A 64 -2.55 9.26 -7.85
CA GLN A 64 -3.40 8.11 -7.56
C GLN A 64 -2.60 6.83 -7.39
N ILE A 65 -3.02 6.03 -6.42
CA ILE A 65 -2.47 4.69 -6.21
C ILE A 65 -3.24 3.70 -7.09
N PRO A 66 -2.58 2.95 -7.99
CA PRO A 66 -3.22 1.93 -8.79
C PRO A 66 -3.86 0.84 -7.92
N LEU A 67 -5.15 0.56 -8.15
CA LEU A 67 -5.90 -0.44 -7.39
C LEU A 67 -6.82 -1.24 -8.32
N VAL A 68 -6.73 -2.56 -8.24
CA VAL A 68 -7.69 -3.49 -8.82
C VAL A 68 -8.67 -3.93 -7.73
N VAL A 69 -9.96 -3.82 -8.01
CA VAL A 69 -11.02 -4.36 -7.16
C VAL A 69 -11.72 -5.50 -7.89
N LEU A 70 -11.63 -6.71 -7.35
CA LEU A 70 -12.16 -7.92 -7.97
C LEU A 70 -13.23 -8.56 -7.08
N THR A 71 -14.38 -8.91 -7.65
CA THR A 71 -15.44 -9.65 -6.95
C THR A 71 -16.05 -10.68 -7.88
N GLU A 72 -16.60 -11.75 -7.32
CA GLU A 72 -17.49 -12.64 -8.06
C GLU A 72 -18.86 -11.98 -8.22
N HIS A 73 -19.57 -12.31 -9.31
CA HIS A 73 -20.85 -11.68 -9.68
C HIS A 73 -21.92 -11.74 -8.58
N HIS A 74 -21.90 -12.76 -7.73
CA HIS A 74 -22.88 -12.98 -6.67
C HIS A 74 -22.39 -12.61 -5.26
N MET A 75 -21.16 -12.10 -5.14
CA MET A 75 -20.60 -11.74 -3.84
C MET A 75 -21.01 -10.32 -3.44
N PRO A 76 -21.28 -10.07 -2.13
CA PRO A 76 -21.43 -8.72 -1.62
C PRO A 76 -20.18 -7.88 -1.91
N ARG A 77 -20.35 -6.63 -2.35
CA ARG A 77 -19.23 -5.73 -2.72
C ARG A 77 -18.17 -5.59 -1.63
N ARG A 78 -18.58 -5.64 -0.35
CA ARG A 78 -17.66 -5.59 0.81
C ARG A 78 -16.70 -6.78 0.91
N HIS A 79 -16.92 -7.85 0.16
CA HIS A 79 -16.04 -9.02 0.08
C HIS A 79 -15.16 -9.00 -1.17
N ALA A 80 -15.20 -7.92 -1.96
CA ALA A 80 -14.29 -7.75 -3.08
C ALA A 80 -12.84 -7.74 -2.58
N LEU A 81 -11.95 -8.33 -3.37
CA LEU A 81 -10.52 -8.31 -3.14
C LEU A 81 -9.94 -7.00 -3.66
N ALA A 82 -9.10 -6.36 -2.84
CA ALA A 82 -8.23 -5.27 -3.24
C ALA A 82 -6.87 -5.85 -3.64
N ILE A 83 -6.38 -5.49 -4.83
CA ILE A 83 -5.11 -5.97 -5.36
C ILE A 83 -4.32 -4.78 -5.88
N MET A 84 -3.11 -4.61 -5.37
CA MET A 84 -2.15 -3.58 -5.75
C MET A 84 -0.73 -4.11 -5.57
N ARG A 85 0.29 -3.37 -6.02
CA ARG A 85 1.65 -3.75 -5.67
C ARG A 85 1.88 -3.47 -4.19
N VAL A 86 2.66 -4.35 -3.57
CA VAL A 86 3.09 -4.15 -2.18
C VAL A 86 3.96 -2.90 -2.05
N GLY A 87 4.70 -2.50 -3.08
CA GLY A 87 5.46 -1.24 -3.09
C GLY A 87 4.53 -0.03 -2.91
N ASP A 88 3.52 0.10 -3.78
CA ASP A 88 2.53 1.17 -3.71
C ASP A 88 1.81 1.22 -2.35
N LEU A 89 1.50 0.05 -1.78
CA LEU A 89 0.91 -0.04 -0.43
C LEU A 89 1.85 0.50 0.65
N LEU A 90 3.12 0.10 0.63
CA LEU A 90 4.10 0.54 1.63
C LEU A 90 4.38 2.04 1.50
N ASP A 91 4.51 2.55 0.28
CA ASP A 91 4.71 3.99 0.03
C ASP A 91 3.52 4.79 0.56
N TRP A 92 2.29 4.29 0.37
CA TRP A 92 1.09 4.92 0.93
C TRP A 92 1.07 4.90 2.47
N LEU A 93 1.40 3.77 3.10
CA LEU A 93 1.43 3.65 4.56
C LEU A 93 2.43 4.62 5.20
N VAL A 94 3.60 4.79 4.58
CA VAL A 94 4.62 5.74 5.06
C VAL A 94 4.20 7.19 4.79
N SER A 95 3.49 7.47 3.69
CA SER A 95 2.99 8.83 3.40
C SER A 95 1.97 9.36 4.41
N GLU A 96 1.30 8.47 5.15
CA GLU A 96 0.37 8.82 6.23
C GLU A 96 1.09 9.00 7.58
N GLU A 97 2.22 8.33 7.82
CA GLU A 97 2.99 8.41 9.08
C GLU A 97 3.88 9.67 9.20
N ASP A 98 4.18 10.36 8.08
CA ASP A 98 4.91 11.64 8.06
C ASP A 98 4.00 12.89 8.01
N ALA A 99 2.67 12.73 8.12
CA ALA A 99 1.79 13.86 8.39
C ALA A 99 1.99 14.29 9.85
N PRO A 100 2.48 15.51 10.14
CA PRO A 100 2.72 15.92 11.53
C PRO A 100 1.41 15.80 12.33
N ALA A 101 1.43 14.91 13.32
CA ALA A 101 0.35 14.75 14.29
C ALA A 101 0.19 16.07 15.06
N GLY A 102 -0.73 16.92 14.60
CA GLY A 102 -0.92 18.24 15.19
C GLY A 102 -1.94 19.16 14.51
N ALA A 103 -2.85 18.64 13.69
CA ALA A 103 -3.98 19.42 13.15
C ALA A 103 -5.33 18.85 13.59
N GLU A 104 -5.55 18.76 14.90
CA GLU A 104 -6.89 18.97 15.46
C GLU A 104 -7.14 20.49 15.40
N GLU A 105 -8.21 21.10 14.89
CA GLU A 105 -9.58 20.74 14.48
C GLU A 105 -10.13 21.99 13.69
N PRO A 106 -11.36 22.00 13.16
CA PRO A 106 -11.73 22.72 11.92
C PRO A 106 -12.00 24.22 12.10
N PHE A 107 -11.52 25.04 11.15
CA PHE A 107 -11.95 26.43 11.07
C PHE A 107 -13.20 26.57 10.20
N VAL A 108 -14.34 26.67 10.88
CA VAL A 108 -15.61 27.14 10.32
C VAL A 108 -15.51 28.66 10.10
N GLY A 109 -15.54 29.07 8.83
CA GLY A 109 -15.91 30.44 8.44
C GLY A 109 -14.77 31.45 8.36
N GLY A 110 -14.20 31.60 7.17
CA GLY A 110 -13.43 32.78 6.79
C GLY A 110 -12.94 32.68 5.35
N THR A 111 -13.29 33.68 4.56
CA THR A 111 -12.98 33.85 3.14
C THR A 111 -11.52 33.51 2.78
N ALA A 112 -11.35 32.69 1.75
CA ALA A 112 -10.04 32.34 1.19
C ALA A 112 -9.27 33.60 0.75
N PRO A 113 -8.00 33.79 1.17
CA PRO A 113 -7.17 34.82 0.58
C PRO A 113 -6.61 34.30 -0.75
N THR A 114 -7.06 34.92 -1.83
CA THR A 114 -6.40 34.85 -3.15
C THR A 114 -5.11 35.65 -3.12
N TYR A 115 -3.96 35.02 -3.30
CA TYR A 115 -2.73 35.70 -3.70
C TYR A 115 -1.87 34.73 -4.52
N PHE A 116 -1.32 35.07 -5.68
CA PHE A 116 -1.57 36.07 -6.72
C PHE A 116 -0.67 35.61 -7.87
N ASN A 117 -1.14 35.65 -9.11
CA ASN A 117 -0.32 35.38 -10.29
C ASN A 117 0.00 36.71 -10.99
N HIS A 118 1.22 36.81 -11.52
CA HIS A 118 1.76 37.79 -12.48
C HIS A 118 2.13 39.23 -12.05
N ASP A 119 3.45 39.46 -12.14
CA ASP A 119 4.17 40.42 -13.00
C ASP A 119 4.04 41.96 -12.86
N ARG A 120 5.27 42.54 -12.86
CA ARG A 120 5.80 43.76 -13.52
C ARG A 120 5.99 45.08 -12.74
N GLU A 121 7.21 45.59 -12.95
CA GLU A 121 7.71 46.99 -13.04
C GLU A 121 7.71 47.79 -11.71
N ASP A 122 8.80 48.45 -11.27
CA ASP A 122 9.85 49.23 -11.95
C ASP A 122 11.31 48.90 -11.56
#